data_AF-A0A9J6DXW8-F1
#
_entry.id   AF-A0A9J6DXW8-F1
#
_cell.length_a   1.000
_cell.length_b   1.000
_cell.length_c   1.000
_cell.angle_alpha   90.00
_cell.angle_beta   90.00
_cell.angle_gamma   90.00
#
_symmetry.space_group_name_H-M   'P 1'
#
loop_
_entity.id
_entity.type
_entity.pdbx_description
1 polymer ?
#
loop_
_entity_poly.entity_id
_entity_poly.type
_entity_poly.pdbx_seq_one_letter_code
_entity_poly.pdbx_strand_id
1 'polypeptide(L)'
;MESLLSQNCIDVALGCIDVKVTNRELSGPLKYVVISGPSWQHVPPFKWSTSGLPDKHVGQPDTWQFGPVHHKWQPASGRAKEACSVS
;
A
#
# COMPACT_ATOMS: atom_id res chain seq x y z
N MET A 1 -7.12 41.98 5.76
CA MET A 1 -5.69 41.64 5.68
C MET A 1 -5.65 40.14 5.42
N GLU A 2 -5.91 39.75 4.18
CA GLU A 2 -5.94 38.35 3.79
C GLU A 2 -4.50 37.88 3.54
N SER A 3 -4.18 36.75 4.14
CA SER A 3 -2.86 36.13 4.17
C SER A 3 -2.40 35.77 2.75
N LEU A 4 -1.38 36.49 2.26
CA LEU A 4 -0.58 36.15 1.08
C LEU A 4 0.36 34.97 1.38
N LEU A 5 -0.20 33.84 1.82
CA LEU A 5 0.48 32.55 1.90
C LEU A 5 -0.24 31.46 1.11
N SER A 6 -1.02 31.83 0.09
CA SER A 6 -1.29 30.92 -1.02
C SER A 6 -0.07 30.92 -1.93
N GLN A 7 1.04 30.38 -1.42
CA GLN A 7 2.02 29.78 -2.30
C GLN A 7 1.28 28.67 -3.03
N ASN A 8 1.45 28.60 -4.35
CA ASN A 8 0.93 27.56 -5.24
C ASN A 8 1.40 26.17 -4.76
N CYS A 9 0.81 25.65 -3.68
CA CYS A 9 0.91 24.26 -3.30
C CYS A 9 0.11 23.52 -4.35
N ILE A 10 0.80 23.05 -5.38
CA ILE A 10 0.29 21.94 -6.18
C ILE A 10 0.04 20.84 -5.17
N ASP A 11 -1.19 20.34 -5.10
CA ASP A 11 -1.49 19.14 -4.33
C ASP A 11 -0.69 17.99 -4.95
N VAL A 12 0.39 17.58 -4.27
CA VAL A 12 1.27 16.50 -4.73
C VAL A 12 0.88 15.22 -4.01
N ALA A 13 0.80 14.12 -4.75
CA ALA A 13 0.63 12.77 -4.22
C ALA A 13 1.87 12.32 -3.41
N LEU A 14 1.99 12.77 -2.15
CA LEU A 14 3.12 12.47 -1.27
C LEU A 14 2.65 12.03 0.12
N GLY A 15 3.27 10.97 0.65
CA GLY A 15 3.01 10.48 2.00
C GLY A 15 3.62 9.11 2.24
N CYS A 16 3.43 8.58 3.46
CA CYS A 16 3.79 7.20 3.79
C CYS A 16 2.81 6.23 3.14
N ILE A 17 3.32 5.19 2.47
CA ILE A 17 2.52 4.25 1.66
C ILE A 17 2.51 2.82 2.17
N ASP A 18 3.22 2.53 3.27
CA ASP A 18 3.22 1.23 3.91
C ASP A 18 3.72 1.29 5.36
N VAL A 19 3.57 0.16 6.06
CA VAL A 19 4.35 -0.18 7.25
C VAL A 19 4.73 -1.64 7.17
N LYS A 20 5.97 -1.97 7.55
CA LYS A 20 6.49 -3.34 7.64
C LYS A 20 7.07 -3.55 9.03
N VAL A 21 6.54 -4.52 9.76
CA VAL A 21 6.95 -4.82 11.14
C VAL A 21 7.42 -6.27 11.23
N THR A 22 8.56 -6.47 11.86
CA THR A 22 9.08 -7.80 12.19
C THR A 22 9.52 -7.82 13.65
N ASN A 23 9.75 -9.01 14.18
CA ASN A 23 10.30 -9.22 15.52
C ASN A 23 11.31 -10.38 15.47
N ARG A 24 11.92 -10.72 16.61
CA ARG A 24 12.93 -11.79 16.70
C ARG A 24 12.41 -13.16 16.22
N GLU A 25 11.13 -13.46 16.40
CA GLU A 25 10.52 -14.73 15.98
C GLU A 25 10.23 -14.77 14.48
N LEU A 26 9.88 -13.61 13.89
CA LEU A 26 9.53 -13.48 12.49
C LEU A 26 10.75 -13.27 11.58
N SER A 27 11.84 -12.68 12.08
CA SER A 27 13.01 -12.35 11.26
C SER A 27 13.76 -13.58 10.74
N GLY A 28 13.91 -14.64 11.56
CA GLY A 28 14.54 -15.90 11.16
C GLY A 28 13.89 -16.56 9.94
N PRO A 29 12.57 -16.82 9.94
CA PRO A 29 11.87 -17.36 8.78
C PRO A 29 11.56 -16.32 7.69
N LEU A 30 12.16 -15.12 7.73
CA LEU A 30 11.96 -14.01 6.78
C LEU A 30 10.49 -13.56 6.67
N LYS A 31 9.77 -13.57 7.78
CA LYS A 31 8.37 -13.14 7.88
C LYS A 31 8.26 -11.73 8.42
N TYR A 32 7.14 -11.08 8.11
CA TYR A 32 6.79 -9.76 8.63
C TYR A 32 5.27 -9.57 8.53
N VAL A 33 4.76 -8.63 9.31
CA VAL A 33 3.41 -8.08 9.16
C VAL A 33 3.50 -6.82 8.34
N VAL A 34 2.61 -6.66 7.38
CA VAL A 34 2.57 -5.49 6.48
C VAL A 34 1.16 -4.91 6.41
N ILE A 35 1.08 -3.59 6.32
CA ILE A 35 -0.11 -2.88 5.83
C ILE A 35 0.35 -2.03 4.64
N SER A 36 -0.41 -2.06 3.55
CA SER A 36 -0.13 -1.30 2.33
C SER A 36 -1.14 -0.16 2.16
N GLY A 37 -0.68 0.97 1.67
CA GLY A 37 -1.44 2.20 1.47
C GLY A 37 -1.20 3.27 2.55
N PRO A 38 -1.71 4.49 2.32
CA PRO A 38 -1.73 5.54 3.34
C PRO A 38 -2.47 5.10 4.61
N SER A 39 -2.09 5.68 5.75
CA SER A 39 -2.79 5.43 7.01
C SER A 39 -4.25 5.90 6.93
N TRP A 40 -5.16 5.10 7.47
CA TRP A 40 -6.60 5.40 7.52
C TRP A 40 -7.18 5.27 8.94
N GLN A 41 -6.33 5.09 9.96
CA GLN A 41 -6.78 4.88 11.35
C GLN A 41 -7.39 6.12 11.99
N HIS A 42 -6.84 7.30 11.67
CA HIS A 42 -7.24 8.59 12.24
C HIS A 42 -7.55 9.65 11.18
N VAL A 43 -7.54 9.25 9.91
CA VAL A 43 -7.88 10.07 8.75
C VAL A 43 -8.71 9.23 7.77
N PRO A 44 -9.54 9.84 6.90
CA PRO A 44 -10.29 9.08 5.91
C PRO A 44 -9.37 8.22 5.04
N PRO A 45 -9.81 7.03 4.62
CA PRO A 45 -9.08 6.23 3.63
C PRO A 45 -8.79 7.04 2.38
N PHE A 46 -7.55 6.93 1.87
CA PHE A 46 -7.19 7.57 0.62
C PHE A 46 -7.94 6.93 -0.54
N LYS A 47 -8.47 7.76 -1.44
CA LYS A 47 -9.21 7.31 -2.62
C LYS A 47 -8.86 8.16 -3.84
N TRP A 48 -8.37 7.52 -4.90
CA TRP A 48 -7.92 8.19 -6.12
C TRP A 48 -9.04 8.97 -6.81
N SER A 49 -10.22 8.38 -6.97
CA SER A 49 -11.34 9.01 -7.70
C SER A 49 -11.85 10.30 -7.05
N THR A 50 -11.52 10.55 -5.78
CA THR A 50 -11.97 11.72 -5.00
C THR A 50 -10.83 12.59 -4.50
N SER A 51 -9.57 12.26 -4.79
CA SER A 51 -8.41 12.98 -4.25
C SER A 51 -8.14 14.32 -4.93
N GLY A 52 -8.68 14.52 -6.15
CA GLY A 52 -8.35 15.70 -6.98
C GLY A 52 -6.94 15.66 -7.58
N LEU A 53 -6.17 14.59 -7.33
CA LEU A 53 -4.81 14.43 -7.83
C LEU A 53 -4.82 14.00 -9.30
N PRO A 54 -4.03 14.63 -10.18
CA PRO A 54 -4.03 14.33 -11.62
C PRO A 54 -3.24 13.06 -12.00
N ASP A 55 -2.60 12.42 -11.03
CA ASP A 55 -1.69 11.30 -11.25
C ASP A 55 -2.39 10.05 -11.82
N LYS A 56 -1.79 9.47 -12.86
CA LYS A 56 -2.22 8.17 -13.41
C LYS A 56 -1.82 7.05 -12.45
N HIS A 57 -2.76 6.18 -12.11
CA HIS A 57 -2.61 5.11 -11.12
C HIS A 57 -3.12 3.76 -11.67
N VAL A 58 -2.74 3.43 -12.90
CA VAL A 58 -3.16 2.19 -13.57
C VAL A 58 -2.70 0.97 -12.78
N GLY A 59 -3.62 0.04 -12.51
CA GLY A 59 -3.35 -1.18 -11.76
C GLY A 59 -3.33 -1.02 -10.23
N GLN A 60 -3.50 0.21 -9.73
CA GLN A 60 -3.72 0.45 -8.31
C GLN A 60 -5.22 0.37 -7.96
N PRO A 61 -5.56 -0.05 -6.72
CA PRO A 61 -6.93 0.07 -6.23
C PRO A 61 -7.33 1.55 -6.11
N ASP A 62 -8.61 1.83 -6.33
CA ASP A 62 -9.15 3.18 -6.17
C ASP A 62 -9.15 3.61 -4.70
N THR A 63 -9.66 2.78 -3.79
CA THR A 63 -9.67 3.03 -2.34
C THR A 63 -8.60 2.20 -1.63
N TRP A 64 -7.81 2.85 -0.77
CA TRP A 64 -6.77 2.23 0.05
C TRP A 64 -7.23 2.08 1.50
N GLN A 65 -7.76 0.90 1.82
CA GLN A 65 -8.20 0.55 3.18
C GLN A 65 -7.81 -0.89 3.54
N PHE A 66 -6.57 -1.28 3.24
CA PHE A 66 -6.09 -2.63 3.51
C PHE A 66 -5.82 -2.83 5.00
N GLY A 67 -6.14 -4.03 5.48
CA GLY A 67 -5.78 -4.49 6.82
C GLY A 67 -4.39 -5.14 6.87
N PRO A 68 -3.90 -5.49 8.07
CA PRO A 68 -2.61 -6.15 8.24
C PRO A 68 -2.59 -7.57 7.64
N VAL A 69 -1.50 -7.90 6.96
CA VAL A 69 -1.24 -9.22 6.37
C VAL A 69 0.06 -9.77 6.94
N HIS A 70 0.04 -11.04 7.38
CA HIS A 70 1.24 -11.80 7.70
C HIS A 70 1.85 -12.38 6.42
N HIS A 71 2.95 -11.81 5.96
CA HIS A 71 3.65 -12.32 4.78
C HIS A 71 4.31 -13.67 5.06
N LYS A 72 4.11 -14.63 4.14
CA LYS A 72 4.72 -15.97 4.17
C LYS A 72 5.22 -16.29 2.76
N TRP A 73 6.48 -16.69 2.66
CA TRP A 73 7.04 -17.21 1.42
C TRP A 73 6.40 -18.56 1.10
N GLN A 74 6.07 -18.78 -0.17
CA GLN A 74 5.71 -20.12 -0.62
C GLN A 74 6.95 -21.03 -0.48
N PRO A 75 6.81 -22.26 0.05
CA PRO A 75 7.91 -23.21 0.05
C PRO A 75 8.40 -23.45 -1.38
N ALA A 76 9.71 -23.65 -1.55
CA ALA A 76 10.29 -23.95 -2.87
C ALA A 76 9.68 -25.21 -3.54
N SER A 77 8.99 -26.07 -2.79
CA SER A 77 8.28 -27.24 -3.29
C SER A 77 6.98 -26.94 -4.06
N GLY A 78 6.53 -25.67 -4.12
CA GLY A 78 5.39 -25.25 -4.94
C GLY A 78 5.76 -24.81 -6.37
N ARG A 79 7.05 -24.87 -6.76
CA ARG A 79 7.53 -24.37 -8.07
C ARG A 79 7.52 -25.41 -9.19
N ALA A 80 6.81 -26.51 -9.01
CA ALA A 80 6.48 -27.45 -10.06
C ALA A 80 5.00 -27.82 -9.91
N LYS A 81 4.26 -27.76 -11.04
CA LYS A 81 2.84 -28.16 -11.23
C LYS A 81 1.80 -27.04 -11.17
N GLU A 82 2.03 -25.93 -11.87
CA GLU A 82 0.92 -25.20 -12.49
C GLU A 82 1.44 -24.33 -13.65
N ALA A 83 2.13 -24.98 -14.59
CA ALA A 83 2.25 -24.45 -15.93
C ALA A 83 1.07 -25.01 -16.74
N CYS A 84 0.10 -24.15 -17.03
CA CYS A 84 -0.94 -24.33 -18.05
C CYS A 84 -1.76 -25.64 -17.95
N SER A 85 -2.85 -25.61 -17.19
CA SER A 85 -4.03 -26.43 -17.47
C SER A 85 -5.18 -25.51 -17.80
N VAL A 86 -5.19 -25.02 -19.04
CA VAL A 86 -6.41 -24.57 -19.70
C VAL A 86 -7.18 -25.83 -20.03
N SER A 87 -8.28 -26.07 -19.31
CA SER A 87 -9.38 -26.93 -19.77
C SER A 87 -10.28 -26.15 -20.71
#